data_AF-A0A3E0Q9W7-F1
#
_entry.id   AF-A0A3E0Q9W7-F1
#
_cell.length_a   1.000
_cell.length_b   1.000
_cell.length_c   1.000
_cell.angle_alpha   90.00
_cell.angle_beta   90.00
_cell.angle_gamma   90.00
#
_symmetry.space_group_name_H-M   'P 1'
#
loop_
_entity.id
_entity.type
_entity.pdbx_description
1 polymer ?
#
loop_
_entity_poly.entity_id
_entity_poly.type
_entity_poly.pdbx_seq_one_letter_code
_entity_poly.pdbx_strand_id
1 'polypeptide(L)' 'MVKITVSADAAAAIRSSSEMVALHDESGNCLGYVTPPLSDAEQAAIRRRLESDGPWYTTAEVLDHLKSLDTE' A
#
# COMPACT_ATOMS: atom_id res chain seq x y z
N MET A 1 -6.45 12.83 19.75
CA MET A 1 -5.81 12.51 18.46
C MET A 1 -4.63 13.46 18.29
N VAL A 2 -3.41 12.95 18.16
CA VAL A 2 -2.20 13.77 17.97
C VAL A 2 -1.98 13.98 16.46
N LYS A 3 -1.70 15.21 16.04
CA LYS A 3 -1.43 15.57 14.64
C LYS A 3 0.02 15.98 14.49
N ILE A 4 0.73 15.34 13.57
CA ILE A 4 2.12 15.68 13.22
C ILE A 4 2.08 16.47 11.92
N THR A 5 2.67 17.66 11.91
CA THR A 5 2.79 18.52 10.73
C THR A 5 4.22 18.44 10.22
N VAL A 6 4.39 18.04 8.96
CA VAL A 6 5.70 17.98 8.30
C VAL A 6 5.95 19.25 7.48
N SER A 7 7.23 19.53 7.19
CA SER A 7 7.61 20.64 6.32
C SER A 7 7.13 20.41 4.88
N ALA A 8 7.10 21.48 4.07
CA ALA A 8 6.72 21.38 2.65
C ALA A 8 7.65 20.43 1.88
N ASP A 9 8.95 20.48 2.16
CA ASP A 9 9.95 19.64 1.50
C ASP A 9 9.78 18.16 1.88
N ALA A 10 9.56 17.88 3.18
CA ALA A 10 9.28 16.53 3.65
C ALA A 10 7.96 16.00 3.08
N ALA A 11 6.93 16.84 2.97
CA ALA A 11 5.67 16.47 2.34
C ALA A 11 5.84 16.13 0.85
N ALA A 12 6.68 16.87 0.13
CA ALA A 12 7.00 16.58 -1.27
C ALA A 12 7.73 15.24 -1.40
N ALA A 13 8.74 14.99 -0.55
CA ALA A 13 9.49 13.74 -0.54
C ALA A 13 8.60 12.53 -0.23
N ILE A 14 7.69 12.64 0.74
CA ILE A 14 6.73 11.58 1.08
C ILE A 14 5.80 11.30 -0.10
N ARG A 15 5.31 12.33 -0.81
CA ARG A 15 4.40 12.15 -1.95
C ARG A 15 5.07 11.58 -3.19
N SER A 16 6.35 11.85 -3.40
CA SER A 16 7.10 11.35 -4.55
C SER A 16 7.71 9.97 -4.33
N SER A 17 7.73 9.47 -3.10
CA SER A 17 8.30 8.16 -2.78
C SER A 17 7.43 7.04 -3.34
N SER A 18 8.06 6.08 -4.02
CA SER A 18 7.43 4.81 -4.42
C SER A 18 7.44 3.77 -3.30
N GLU A 19 8.18 4.03 -2.22
CA GLU A 19 8.37 3.11 -1.10
C GLU A 19 7.97 3.73 0.24
N MET A 20 7.82 2.89 1.27
CA MET A 20 7.54 3.36 2.64
C MET A 20 8.64 4.32 3.12
N VAL A 21 8.21 5.44 3.69
CA VAL A 21 9.11 6.47 4.21
C VAL A 21 9.21 6.34 5.72
N ALA A 22 10.43 6.21 6.24
CA ALA A 22 10.66 6.17 7.69
C ALA A 22 10.65 7.59 8.28
N LEU A 23 9.91 7.77 9.38
CA LEU A 23 9.90 9.00 10.17
C LEU A 23 10.94 8.89 11.27
N HIS A 24 11.89 9.83 11.29
CA HIS A 24 12.88 9.95 12.35
C HIS A 24 12.66 11.24 13.15
N ASP A 25 13.02 11.23 14.43
CA ASP A 25 13.16 12.46 15.21
C ASP A 25 14.49 13.18 14.88
N GLU A 26 14.69 14.37 15.45
CA GLU A 26 15.92 15.17 15.24
C GLU A 26 17.19 14.48 15.80
N SER A 27 17.03 13.53 16.71
CA SER A 27 18.11 12.72 17.28
C SER A 27 18.42 11.48 16.43
N GLY A 28 17.65 11.23 15.37
CA GLY A 28 17.80 10.08 14.47
C GLY A 28 17.04 8.82 14.90
N ASN A 29 16.17 8.87 15.93
CA ASN A 29 15.38 7.70 16.33
C ASN A 29 14.18 7.50 15.41
N CYS A 30 13.94 6.25 14.97
CA CYS A 30 12.79 5.93 14.13
C CYS A 30 11.51 5.91 14.95
N LEU A 31 10.56 6.76 14.58
CA LEU A 31 9.23 6.88 15.20
C LEU A 31 8.19 6.01 14.49
N GLY A 32 8.42 5.63 13.23
CA GLY A 32 7.52 4.77 12.46
C GLY A 32 7.69 4.91 10.95
N TYR A 33 6.74 4.36 10.20
CA TYR A 33 6.74 4.37 8.74
C TYR A 33 5.44 4.96 8.20
N VAL A 34 5.56 5.74 7.13
CA VAL A 34 4.44 6.28 6.37
C VAL A 34 4.46 5.64 5.00
N THR A 35 3.37 4.95 4.67
CA THR A 35 3.14 4.51 3.30
C THR A 35 2.73 5.74 2.47
N PRO A 36 3.42 6.01 1.35
CA PRO A 36 3.03 7.10 0.47
C PRO A 36 1.59 6.90 -0.02
N PRO A 37 0.84 7.98 -0.24
CA PRO A 37 -0.50 7.88 -0.79
C PRO A 37 -0.45 7.24 -2.18
N LEU A 38 -1.39 6.33 -2.45
CA LEU A 38 -1.56 5.72 -3.77
C LEU A 38 -1.67 6.80 -4.84
N SER A 39 -0.96 6.63 -5.94
CA SER A 39 -1.12 7.50 -7.11
C SER A 39 -2.55 7.42 -7.65
N ASP A 40 -2.99 8.47 -8.34
CA ASP A 40 -4.32 8.50 -8.96
C ASP A 40 -4.53 7.33 -9.94
N ALA A 41 -3.45 6.90 -10.62
CA ALA A 41 -3.47 5.75 -11.52
C ALA A 41 -3.71 4.44 -10.76
N GLU A 42 -3.06 4.25 -9.61
CA GLU A 42 -3.26 3.08 -8.75
C GLU A 42 -4.65 3.08 -8.12
N GLN A 43 -5.13 4.24 -7.64
CA GLN A 43 -6.48 4.38 -7.14
C GLN A 43 -7.53 4.06 -8.21
N ALA A 44 -7.33 4.55 -9.44
CA ALA A 44 -8.20 4.25 -10.57
C ALA A 44 -8.15 2.76 -10.94
N ALA A 45 -6.98 2.12 -10.91
CA ALA A 45 -6.84 0.69 -11.17
C ALA A 45 -7.51 -0.17 -10.09
N ILE A 46 -7.40 0.22 -8.82
CA ILE A 46 -8.08 -0.44 -7.69
C ILE A 46 -9.60 -0.27 -7.82
N ARG A 47 -10.08 0.94 -8.09
CA ARG A 47 -11.52 1.21 -8.30
C ARG A 47 -12.06 0.40 -9.48
N ARG A 48 -11.34 0.38 -10.60
CA ARG A 48 -11.70 -0.40 -11.79
C ARG A 48 -11.72 -1.91 -11.52
N ARG A 49 -10.77 -2.41 -10.72
CA ARG A 49 -10.77 -3.81 -10.25
C ARG A 49 -12.00 -4.08 -9.41
N LEU A 50 -12.30 -3.23 -8.43
CA LEU A 50 -13.45 -3.35 -7.53
C LEU A 50 -14.79 -3.35 -8.29
N GLU A 51 -14.87 -2.57 -9.37
CA GLU A 51 -16.03 -2.48 -10.27
C GLU A 51 -16.07 -3.60 -11.32
N SER A 52 -15.08 -4.50 -11.39
CA SER A 52 -15.08 -5.59 -12.35
C SER A 52 -15.96 -6.74 -11.87
N ASP A 53 -16.88 -7.19 -12.73
CA ASP A 53 -17.74 -8.37 -12.54
C ASP A 53 -16.97 -9.72 -12.68
N GLY A 54 -15.64 -9.71 -12.57
CA GLY A 54 -14.85 -10.92 -12.65
C GLY A 54 -15.15 -11.89 -11.50
N PRO A 55 -14.90 -13.20 -11.66
CA PRO A 55 -15.01 -14.12 -10.54
C PRO A 55 -13.97 -13.75 -9.48
N TRP A 56 -14.45 -13.23 -8.36
CA TRP A 56 -13.63 -12.97 -7.18
C TRP A 56 -13.48 -14.29 -6.43
N TYR A 57 -12.36 -14.98 -6.68
CA TYR A 57 -12.04 -16.15 -5.90
C TYR A 57 -11.63 -15.72 -4.49
N THR A 58 -12.29 -16.32 -3.51
CA THR A 58 -11.88 -16.24 -2.11
C THR A 58 -10.49 -16.86 -1.95
N THR A 59 -9.80 -16.48 -0.87
CA THR A 59 -8.52 -17.10 -0.51
C THR A 59 -8.64 -18.62 -0.43
N ALA A 60 -9.79 -19.15 -0.01
CA ALA A 60 -10.04 -20.60 0.05
C ALA A 60 -10.05 -21.25 -1.34
N GLU A 61 -10.74 -20.66 -2.31
CA GLU A 61 -10.81 -21.17 -3.69
C GLU A 61 -9.45 -21.13 -4.39
N VAL A 62 -8.67 -20.06 -4.15
CA VAL A 62 -7.30 -19.97 -4.68
C VAL A 62 -6.41 -21.05 -4.07
N LEU A 63 -6.49 -21.27 -2.75
CA LEU A 63 -5.70 -22.31 -2.08
C LEU A 63 -6.09 -23.72 -2.51
N ASP A 64 -7.38 -23.97 -2.75
CA ASP A 64 -7.86 -25.26 -3.24
C ASP A 64 -7.34 -25.53 -4.66
N HIS A 65 -7.37 -24.53 -5.53
CA HIS A 65 -6.80 -24.63 -6.87
C HIS A 65 -5.28 -24.88 -6.85
N LEU A 66 -4.54 -24.14 -6.01
CA LEU A 66 -3.09 -24.35 -5.88
C LEU A 66 -2.74 -25.77 -5.41
N LYS A 67 -3.51 -26.32 -4.45
CA LYS A 67 -3.33 -27.72 -4.01
C LYS A 67 -3.61 -28.73 -5.12
N SER A 68 -4.57 -28.44 -6.00
CA SER A 68 -4.88 -29.32 -7.14
C SER A 68 -3.74 -29.38 -8.17
N LEU A 69 -2.93 -28.33 -8.27
CA LEU A 69 -1.78 -28.25 -9.19
C LEU A 69 -0.50 -28.89 -8.64
N ASP A 70 -0.37 -29.00 -7.32
CA ASP A 70 0.81 -29.59 -6.64
C ASP A 70 0.76 -31.14 -6.63
N THR A 71 -0.35 -31.73 -7.09
CA THR A 71 -0.58 -33.19 -7.06
C THR A 71 -0.29 -33.87 -8.42
N GLU A 72 0.33 -33.18 -9.38
CA GLU A 72 0.84 -33.75 -10.64
C GLU A 72 2.35 -34.01 -10.63
#